data_AF-A0A950H1S2-F1
#
_entry.id   AF-A0A950H1S2-F1
#
_cell.length_a   1.000
_cell.length_b   1.000
_cell.length_c   1.000
_cell.angle_alpha   90.00
_cell.angle_beta   90.00
_cell.angle_gamma   90.00
#
_symmetry.space_group_name_H-M   'P 1'
#
loop_
_entity.id
_entity.type
_entity.pdbx_description
1 polymer ?
#
loop_
_entity_poly.entity_id
_entity_poly.type
_entity_poly.pdbx_seq_one_letter_code
_entity_poly.pdbx_strand_id
1 'polypeptide(L)'
;MFRSLLASLLTLRGLIILIGLVALALVIWIVGPLVSLGDFAPLQSETNRITLIVGLFVVLAATTFVRHWLAWRANRRMIAS
;
A
#
# COMPACT_ATOMS: atom_id res chain seq x y z
N MET A 1 -15.49 11.96 -4.59
CA MET A 1 -14.27 11.12 -4.42
C MET A 1 -14.56 9.76 -3.79
N PHE A 2 -15.22 9.68 -2.62
CA PHE A 2 -15.45 8.38 -1.94
C PHE A 2 -16.27 7.37 -2.77
N ARG A 3 -17.29 7.86 -3.50
CA ARG A 3 -18.14 7.04 -4.37
C ARG A 3 -17.38 6.39 -5.53
N SER A 4 -16.38 7.07 -6.10
CA SER A 4 -15.55 6.52 -7.18
C SER A 4 -14.50 5.53 -6.66
N LEU A 5 -14.05 5.68 -5.39
CA LEU A 5 -13.19 4.69 -4.74
C LEU A 5 -13.94 3.38 -4.46
N LEU A 6 -15.17 3.45 -3.93
CA LEU A 6 -16.01 2.26 -3.74
C LEU A 6 -16.31 1.55 -5.06
N ALA A 7 -16.66 2.31 -6.11
CA ALA A 7 -16.90 1.75 -7.44
C ALA A 7 -15.62 1.16 -8.06
N SER A 8 -14.47 1.77 -7.82
CA SER A 8 -13.16 1.26 -8.24
C SER A 8 -12.79 -0.04 -7.52
N LEU A 9 -13.12 -0.19 -6.23
CA LEU A 9 -12.88 -1.41 -5.46
C LEU A 9 -13.72 -2.59 -5.97
N LEU A 10 -14.89 -2.32 -6.55
CA LEU A 10 -15.77 -3.32 -7.18
C LEU A 10 -15.32 -3.72 -8.59
N THR A 11 -14.31 -3.06 -9.17
CA THR A 11 -13.69 -3.53 -10.41
C THR A 11 -12.73 -4.69 -10.12
N LEU A 12 -12.60 -5.65 -11.06
CA LEU A 12 -11.68 -6.79 -10.90
C LEU A 12 -10.25 -6.35 -10.53
N ARG A 13 -9.78 -5.24 -11.11
CA ARG A 13 -8.48 -4.63 -10.76
C ARG A 13 -8.44 -4.15 -9.30
N GLY A 14 -9.47 -3.42 -8.85
CA GLY A 14 -9.55 -2.95 -7.47
C GLY A 14 -9.60 -4.11 -6.47
N LEU A 15 -10.33 -5.17 -6.79
CA LEU A 15 -10.42 -6.38 -5.97
C LEU A 15 -9.08 -7.09 -5.85
N ILE A 16 -8.34 -7.24 -6.97
CA ILE A 16 -7.00 -7.85 -6.97
C ILE A 16 -6.02 -7.03 -6.11
N ILE A 17 -6.07 -5.71 -6.22
CA ILE A 17 -5.21 -4.82 -5.40
C ILE A 17 -5.56 -4.98 -3.91
N LEU A 18 -6.86 -5.01 -3.57
CA LEU A 18 -7.31 -5.19 -2.20
C LEU A 18 -6.86 -6.55 -1.63
N ILE A 19 -7.05 -7.62 -2.40
CA ILE A 19 -6.63 -8.98 -2.03
C ILE A 19 -5.10 -9.02 -1.83
N GLY A 20 -4.33 -8.43 -2.74
CA GLY A 20 -2.87 -8.39 -2.62
C GLY A 20 -2.41 -7.64 -1.37
N LEU A 21 -3.07 -6.54 -1.01
CA LEU A 21 -2.78 -5.77 0.20
C LEU A 21 -3.14 -6.54 1.47
N VAL A 22 -4.29 -7.23 1.50
CA VAL A 22 -4.67 -8.09 2.62
C VAL A 22 -3.71 -9.26 2.77
N ALA A 23 -3.35 -9.93 1.67
CA ALA A 23 -2.39 -11.03 1.68
C ALA A 23 -1.03 -10.57 2.22
N LEU A 24 -0.54 -9.40 1.79
CA LEU A 24 0.72 -8.84 2.27
C LEU A 24 0.67 -8.50 3.77
N ALA A 25 -0.44 -7.94 4.24
CA ALA A 25 -0.64 -7.67 5.66
C ALA A 25 -0.65 -8.97 6.49
N LEU A 26 -1.31 -10.03 6.01
CA LEU A 26 -1.31 -11.35 6.65
C LEU A 26 0.08 -11.97 6.70
N VAL A 27 0.85 -11.86 5.60
CA VAL A 27 2.25 -12.31 5.57
C VAL A 27 3.06 -11.58 6.64
N ILE A 28 2.95 -10.26 6.75
CA ILE A 28 3.65 -9.49 7.78
C ILE A 28 3.17 -9.89 9.19
N TRP A 29 1.89 -10.19 9.37
CA TRP A 29 1.35 -10.58 10.67
C TRP A 29 1.88 -11.94 11.15
N ILE A 30 1.91 -12.93 10.25
CA ILE A 30 2.31 -14.31 10.57
C ILE A 30 3.84 -14.45 10.56
N VAL A 31 4.50 -13.91 9.54
CA VAL A 31 5.96 -14.03 9.36
C VAL A 31 6.71 -13.00 10.20
N GLY A 32 6.12 -11.83 10.46
CA GLY A 32 6.72 -10.76 11.27
C GLY A 32 7.37 -11.25 12.57
N PRO A 33 6.68 -11.96 13.47
CA PRO A 33 7.29 -12.43 14.71
C PRO A 33 8.41 -13.45 14.51
N LEU A 34 8.51 -14.09 13.34
CA LEU A 34 9.61 -15.00 12.98
C LEU A 34 10.84 -14.24 12.47
N VAL A 35 10.71 -12.95 12.16
CA VAL A 35 11.82 -12.10 11.72
C VAL A 35 12.63 -11.65 12.94
N SER A 36 13.76 -12.31 13.16
CA SER A 36 14.81 -11.89 14.08
C SER A 36 16.04 -11.38 13.33
N LEU A 37 16.65 -10.33 13.88
CA LEU A 37 17.91 -9.77 13.44
C LEU A 37 18.92 -9.99 14.58
N GLY A 38 19.61 -11.15 14.54
CA GLY A 38 20.39 -11.62 15.68
C GLY A 38 19.49 -11.85 16.90
N ASP A 39 19.83 -11.25 18.04
CA ASP A 39 19.05 -11.34 19.28
C ASP A 39 17.86 -10.37 19.32
N PHE A 40 17.69 -9.52 18.31
CA PHE A 40 16.63 -8.52 18.28
C PHE A 40 15.46 -8.98 17.40
N ALA A 41 14.27 -9.11 17.97
CA ALA A 41 13.04 -9.49 17.26
C ALA A 41 12.07 -8.29 17.15
N PRO A 42 12.35 -7.31 16.25
CA PRO A 42 11.59 -6.06 16.18
C PRO A 42 10.10 -6.25 15.92
N LEU A 43 9.76 -7.29 15.16
CA LEU A 43 8.39 -7.58 14.71
C LEU A 43 7.68 -8.61 15.60
N GLN A 44 8.30 -9.00 16.72
CA GLN A 44 7.63 -9.79 17.75
C GLN A 44 6.52 -8.97 18.43
N SER A 45 6.78 -7.68 18.67
CA SER A 45 5.81 -6.75 19.25
C SER A 45 4.66 -6.49 18.30
N GLU A 46 3.43 -6.63 18.81
CA GLU A 46 2.20 -6.35 18.06
C GLU A 46 2.15 -4.89 17.57
N THR A 47 2.52 -3.93 18.43
CA THR A 47 2.56 -2.50 18.08
C THR A 47 3.51 -2.23 16.91
N ASN A 48 4.65 -2.92 16.87
CA ASN A 48 5.63 -2.75 15.80
C ASN A 48 5.11 -3.34 14.48
N ARG A 49 4.41 -4.48 14.52
CA ARG A 49 3.75 -5.05 13.33
C ARG A 49 2.69 -4.12 12.78
N ILE A 50 1.82 -3.59 13.65
CA ILE A 50 0.78 -2.63 13.24
C ILE A 50 1.42 -1.40 12.61
N THR A 51 2.45 -0.83 13.25
CA THR A 51 3.16 0.35 12.75
C THR A 51 3.79 0.09 11.38
N LEU A 52 4.43 -1.07 11.19
CA LEU A 52 5.02 -1.46 9.92
C LEU A 52 3.96 -1.62 8.82
N ILE A 53 2.86 -2.33 9.13
CA ILE A 53 1.76 -2.53 8.18
C ILE A 53 1.18 -1.18 7.78
N VAL A 54 0.79 -0.34 8.74
CA VAL A 54 0.25 1.00 8.46
C VAL A 54 1.24 1.85 7.65
N GLY A 55 2.52 1.85 8.02
CA GLY A 55 3.56 2.58 7.29
C GLY A 55 3.68 2.14 5.84
N LEU A 56 3.62 0.82 5.57
CA LEU A 56 3.64 0.27 4.23
C LEU A 56 2.45 0.75 3.39
N PHE A 57 1.23 0.71 3.94
CA PHE A 57 0.04 1.22 3.26
C PHE A 57 0.16 2.73 2.97
N VAL A 58 0.68 3.51 3.91
CA VAL A 58 0.90 4.96 3.73
C VAL A 58 1.90 5.23 2.60
N VAL A 59 3.02 4.52 2.55
CA VAL A 59 4.02 4.67 1.47
C VAL A 59 3.43 4.30 0.11
N LEU A 60 2.65 3.21 0.05
CA LEU A 60 2.03 2.76 -1.20
C LEU A 60 0.96 3.76 -1.68
N ALA A 61 0.16 4.30 -0.76
CA ALA A 61 -0.78 5.38 -1.05
C ALA A 61 -0.06 6.67 -1.50
N ALA A 62 1.03 7.06 -0.84
CA ALA A 62 1.82 8.24 -1.21
C ALA A 62 2.45 8.09 -2.60
N THR A 63 3.05 6.93 -2.91
CA THR A 63 3.67 6.70 -4.23
C THR A 63 2.65 6.68 -5.36
N THR A 64 1.49 6.05 -5.17
CA THR A 64 0.40 6.05 -6.16
C THR A 64 -0.16 7.46 -6.37
N PHE A 65 -0.36 8.22 -5.29
CA PHE A 65 -0.80 9.61 -5.34
C PHE A 65 0.21 10.50 -6.09
N VAL A 66 1.50 10.40 -5.75
CA VAL A 66 2.57 11.16 -6.42
C VAL A 66 2.66 10.79 -7.90
N ARG A 67 2.60 9.49 -8.25
CA ARG A 67 2.61 9.05 -9.65
C ARG A 67 1.42 9.61 -10.43
N HIS A 68 0.22 9.61 -9.86
CA HIS A 68 -0.94 10.22 -10.48
C HIS A 68 -0.77 11.74 -10.66
N TRP A 69 -0.26 12.44 -9.64
CA TRP A 69 -0.01 13.88 -9.72
C TRP A 69 1.05 14.23 -10.78
N LEU A 70 2.13 13.45 -10.86
CA LEU A 70 3.16 13.61 -11.89
C LEU A 70 2.62 13.30 -13.29
N ALA A 71 1.78 12.28 -13.46
CA ALA A 71 1.13 11.96 -14.72
C ALA A 71 0.21 13.10 -15.20
N TRP A 72 -0.50 13.76 -14.28
CA TRP A 72 -1.31 14.94 -14.61
C TRP A 72 -0.45 16.10 -15.12
N ARG A 73 0.76 16.27 -14.58
CA ARG A 73 1.71 17.29 -15.03
C ARG A 73 2.35 16.94 -16.37
N ALA A 74 2.62 15.65 -16.63
CA ALA A 74 3.17 15.18 -17.90
C ALA A 74 2.16 15.26 -19.06
N ASN A 75 0.88 14.92 -18.80
CA ASN A 75 -0.18 14.98 -19.83
C ASN A 75 -0.46 16.40 -20.34
N ARG A 76 -0.14 17.45 -19.56
CA ARG A 76 -0.26 18.84 -20.03
C ARG A 76 0.70 19.19 -21.17
N ARG A 77 1.78 18.43 -21.37
CA ARG A 77 2.74 18.67 -22.46
C ARG A 77 2.30 18.11 -23.81
N MET A 78 1.42 17.10 -23.83
CA MET A 78 0.94 16.47 -25.07
C MET A 78 -0.26 17.19 -25.70
N ILE A 79 -0.94 18.08 -24.95
CA ILE A 79 -2.08 18.86 -25.45
C ILE A 79 -1.61 20.19 -26.06
N ALA A 80 -0.38 20.61 -25.79
CA ALA A 80 0.20 21.88 -26.25
C ALA A 80 1.12 21.74 -27.48
N SER A 81 1.22 20.55 -28.08
CA SER A 81 1.94 20.25 -29.32
C SER A 81 0.98 19.93 -30.44
#